data_AF-A0AAN6A654-F1
#
_entry.id   AF-A0AAN6A654-F1
#
_cell.length_a   1.000
_cell.length_b   1.000
_cell.length_c   1.000
_cell.angle_alpha   90.00
_cell.angle_beta   90.00
_cell.angle_gamma   90.00
#
_symmetry.space_group_name_H-M   'P 1'
#
loop_
_entity.id
_entity.type
_entity.pdbx_description
1 polymer ?
#
loop_
_entity_poly.entity_id
_entity_poly.type
_entity_poly.pdbx_seq_one_letter_code
_entity_poly.pdbx_strand_id
1 'polypeptide(L)'
;MPKNYFEDRSNFTKYPGFVNAGDRVLIIKKEDQGAKTKDVLVEGIVLRVLSKGKYYSNGVKVEVTPVDNAESGETVIGRIQYFVQN
;
A
#
# COMPACT_ATOMS: atom_id res chain seq x y z
N MET A 1 -0.69 8.90 25.06
CA MET A 1 0.34 8.28 24.20
C MET A 1 0.06 8.71 22.77
N PRO A 2 1.01 9.22 21.97
CA PRO A 2 0.70 9.54 20.57
C PRO A 2 0.47 8.21 19.83
N LYS A 3 -0.80 7.85 19.67
CA LYS A 3 -1.29 6.71 18.91
C LYS A 3 -0.97 6.91 17.43
N ASN A 4 -0.59 5.85 16.74
CA ASN A 4 -0.28 5.89 15.31
C ASN A 4 -1.59 5.77 14.49
N TYR A 5 -1.78 6.67 13.53
CA TYR A 5 -3.07 7.22 13.05
C TYR A 5 -3.77 6.43 11.93
N PHE A 6 -3.34 5.20 11.66
CA PHE A 6 -3.99 4.31 10.69
C PHE A 6 -4.94 3.33 11.42
N GLU A 7 -5.82 3.84 12.30
CA GLU A 7 -6.63 3.02 13.22
C GLU A 7 -7.52 1.95 12.54
N ASP A 8 -7.83 2.11 11.25
CA ASP A 8 -8.65 1.17 10.46
C ASP A 8 -7.89 0.55 9.27
N ARG A 9 -6.62 0.21 9.46
CA ARG A 9 -5.86 -0.48 8.41
C ARG A 9 -6.48 -1.86 8.17
N SER A 10 -7.09 -2.04 6.99
CA SER A 10 -7.81 -3.28 6.63
C SER A 10 -6.93 -4.50 6.88
N ASN A 11 -7.44 -5.52 7.57
CA ASN A 11 -6.66 -6.72 7.84
C ASN A 11 -6.19 -7.41 6.56
N PHE A 12 -6.94 -7.30 5.46
CA PHE A 12 -6.55 -7.84 4.17
C PHE A 12 -5.22 -7.27 3.67
N THR A 13 -4.90 -6.02 3.99
CA THR A 13 -3.64 -5.38 3.54
C THR A 13 -2.40 -5.92 4.24
N LYS A 14 -2.58 -6.76 5.26
CA LYS A 14 -1.51 -7.38 6.03
C LYS A 14 -1.16 -8.78 5.52
N TYR A 15 -2.01 -9.43 4.73
CA TYR A 15 -1.80 -10.78 4.24
C TYR A 15 -1.61 -10.78 2.72
N PRO A 16 -0.45 -11.24 2.19
CA PRO A 16 -0.19 -11.21 0.76
C PRO A 16 -1.16 -12.00 -0.09
N GLY A 17 -1.76 -13.07 0.46
CA GLY A 17 -2.72 -13.91 -0.26
C GLY A 17 -4.04 -13.21 -0.62
N PHE A 18 -4.34 -12.05 -0.03
CA PHE A 18 -5.50 -11.23 -0.42
C PHE A 18 -5.13 -10.09 -1.38
N VAL A 19 -3.86 -9.98 -1.77
CA VAL A 19 -3.36 -8.92 -2.65
C VAL A 19 -3.01 -9.55 -4.00
N ASN A 20 -3.68 -9.10 -5.04
CA ASN A 20 -3.51 -9.56 -6.40
C ASN A 20 -2.98 -8.43 -7.30
N ALA A 21 -2.35 -8.82 -8.42
CA ALA A 21 -2.04 -7.84 -9.46
C ALA A 21 -3.35 -7.29 -10.05
N GLY A 22 -3.40 -5.98 -10.31
CA GLY A 22 -4.60 -5.27 -10.74
C GLY A 22 -5.41 -4.63 -9.60
N ASP A 23 -5.13 -4.98 -8.34
CA ASP A 23 -5.83 -4.37 -7.21
C ASP A 23 -5.50 -2.88 -7.08
N ARG A 24 -6.52 -2.06 -6.84
CA ARG A 24 -6.37 -0.62 -6.57
C ARG A 24 -6.15 -0.40 -5.07
N VAL A 25 -5.02 0.20 -4.73
CA VAL A 25 -4.55 0.30 -3.33
C VAL A 25 -3.95 1.66 -3.03
N LEU A 26 -3.99 2.04 -1.75
CA LEU A 26 -3.20 3.13 -1.21
C LEU A 26 -1.98 2.56 -0.51
N ILE A 27 -0.78 2.94 -0.97
CA ILE A 27 0.50 2.53 -0.40
C ILE A 27 1.18 3.69 0.32
N ILE A 28 2.04 3.36 1.28
CA ILE A 28 2.99 4.30 1.86
C ILE A 28 4.40 3.94 1.41
N LYS A 29 5.15 4.93 0.90
CA LYS A 29 6.55 4.77 0.50
C LYS A 29 7.43 4.61 1.74
N LYS A 30 8.69 4.19 1.55
CA LYS A 30 9.59 3.86 2.67
C LYS A 30 9.93 5.10 3.49
N GLU A 31 10.23 6.20 2.81
CA GLU A 31 10.59 7.50 3.35
C GLU A 31 9.49 8.12 4.23
N ASP A 32 8.23 7.79 3.95
CA ASP A 32 7.05 8.33 4.64
C ASP A 32 6.53 7.39 5.75
N GLN A 33 7.18 6.25 6.00
CA GLN A 33 6.76 5.32 7.05
C GLN A 33 6.86 5.96 8.43
N GLY A 34 5.71 6.05 9.11
CA GLY A 34 5.59 6.75 10.40
C GLY A 34 4.88 8.09 10.31
N ALA A 35 4.53 8.54 9.09
CA ALA A 35 3.61 9.64 8.88
C ALA A 35 2.28 9.41 9.61
N LYS A 36 1.64 10.52 9.97
CA LYS A 36 0.41 10.54 10.77
C LYS A 36 -0.82 10.97 9.96
N THR A 37 -0.66 11.21 8.66
CA THR A 37 -1.70 11.69 7.76
C THR A 37 -1.82 10.77 6.54
N LYS A 38 -2.96 10.82 5.86
CA LYS A 38 -3.22 10.05 4.63
C LYS A 38 -2.65 10.73 3.38
N ASP A 39 -2.25 11.99 3.47
CA ASP A 39 -1.82 12.80 2.31
C ASP A 39 -0.49 12.31 1.71
N VAL A 40 0.28 11.53 2.48
CA VAL A 40 1.52 10.90 2.01
C VAL A 40 1.28 9.56 1.29
N LEU A 41 0.03 9.09 1.25
CA LEU A 41 -0.28 7.84 0.57
C LEU A 41 -0.32 8.05 -0.93
N VAL A 42 0.26 7.10 -1.64
CA VAL A 42 0.22 7.05 -3.09
C VAL A 42 -0.85 6.04 -3.47
N GLU A 43 -1.80 6.47 -4.28
CA GLU A 43 -2.76 5.57 -4.90
C GLU A 43 -2.14 4.90 -6.12
N GLY A 44 -2.34 3.60 -6.27
CA GLY A 44 -1.82 2.87 -7.43
C GLY A 44 -2.46 1.51 -7.66
N ILE A 45 -2.15 0.95 -8.82
CA ILE A 45 -2.56 -0.40 -9.23
C ILE A 45 -1.41 -1.37 -8.97
N VAL A 46 -1.66 -2.44 -8.23
CA VAL A 46 -0.64 -3.46 -7.91
C VAL A 46 -0.14 -4.13 -9.19
N LEU A 47 1.17 -4.07 -9.41
CA LEU A 47 1.85 -4.85 -10.45
C LEU A 47 2.28 -6.21 -9.92
N ARG A 48 2.92 -6.23 -8.74
CA ARG A 48 3.34 -7.47 -8.08
C ARG A 48 3.50 -7.31 -6.59
N VAL A 49 3.35 -8.44 -5.90
CA VAL A 49 3.59 -8.56 -4.46
C VAL A 49 5.04 -8.96 -4.22
N LEU A 50 5.76 -8.18 -3.41
CA LEU A 50 7.17 -8.39 -3.09
C LEU A 50 7.38 -9.10 -1.75
N SER A 51 6.32 -9.24 -0.97
CA SER A 51 6.29 -9.96 0.30
C SER A 51 6.23 -11.49 0.08
N LYS A 52 7.07 -12.26 0.77
CA LYS A 52 7.16 -13.74 0.68
C LYS A 52 6.55 -14.51 1.86
N GLY A 53 6.00 -13.82 2.86
CA GLY A 53 5.45 -14.38 4.09
C GLY A 53 3.92 -14.39 4.12
N LYS A 54 3.34 -14.77 5.25
CA LYS A 54 1.87 -14.84 5.41
C LYS A 54 1.26 -13.56 5.99
N TYR A 55 1.99 -12.82 6.84
CA TYR A 55 1.48 -11.66 7.56
C TYR A 55 2.52 -10.56 7.71
N TYR A 56 2.09 -9.31 7.56
CA TYR A 56 2.89 -8.10 7.69
C TYR A 56 2.12 -7.05 8.47
N SER A 57 2.49 -6.83 9.73
CA SER A 57 1.87 -5.82 10.61
C SER A 57 1.84 -4.42 9.98
N ASN A 58 2.86 -4.09 9.19
CA ASN A 58 3.01 -2.79 8.53
C ASN A 58 2.39 -2.71 7.13
N GLY A 59 1.70 -3.77 6.70
CA GLY A 59 1.17 -3.90 5.35
C GLY A 59 2.11 -4.67 4.41
N VAL A 60 1.50 -5.33 3.43
CA VAL A 60 2.16 -6.09 2.37
C VAL A 60 2.99 -5.15 1.50
N LYS A 61 4.22 -5.55 1.18
CA LYS A 61 5.06 -4.79 0.26
C LYS A 61 4.66 -5.12 -1.17
N VAL A 62 4.39 -4.08 -1.95
CA VAL A 62 4.00 -4.18 -3.36
C VAL A 62 4.75 -3.16 -4.20
N GLU A 63 4.80 -3.44 -5.49
CA GLU A 63 5.11 -2.47 -6.53
C GLU A 63 3.80 -2.10 -7.23
N VAL A 64 3.57 -0.80 -7.43
CA VAL A 64 2.37 -0.27 -8.05
C VAL A 64 2.72 0.70 -9.17
N THR A 65 1.81 0.84 -10.13
CA THR A 65 1.78 2.02 -11.01
C THR A 65 0.89 3.06 -10.34
N PRO A 66 1.40 4.26 -10.00
CA PRO A 66 0.58 5.32 -9.44
C PRO A 66 -0.52 5.74 -10.43
N VAL A 67 -1.74 5.96 -9.95
CA VAL A 67 -2.87 6.30 -10.84
C VAL A 67 -2.63 7.65 -11.53
N ASP A 68 -2.04 8.61 -10.80
CA ASP A 68 -1.74 9.95 -11.31
C ASP A 68 -0.61 9.96 -12.34
N ASN A 69 0.23 8.92 -12.36
CA ASN A 69 1.39 8.79 -13.26
C ASN A 69 1.27 7.58 -14.20
N ALA A 70 0.05 7.13 -14.49
CA ALA A 70 -0.17 5.95 -15.33
C ALA A 70 0.48 6.07 -16.72
N GLU A 71 0.59 7.29 -17.26
CA GLU A 71 1.15 7.56 -18.58
C GLU A 71 2.69 7.55 -18.63
N SER A 72 3.37 7.79 -17.50
CA SER A 72 4.85 7.82 -17.47
C SER A 72 5.47 6.43 -17.41
N GLY A 73 4.68 5.41 -17.04
CA GLY A 73 5.16 4.05 -16.79
C GLY A 73 6.05 3.93 -15.54
N GLU A 74 6.16 4.99 -14.73
CA GLU A 74 6.94 4.95 -13.50
C GLU A 74 6.24 4.09 -12.44
N THR A 75 7.02 3.24 -11.78
CA THR A 75 6.53 2.36 -10.73
C THR A 75 7.03 2.81 -9.37
N VAL A 76 6.20 2.63 -8.34
CA VAL A 76 6.53 2.95 -6.96
C VAL A 76 6.42 1.72 -6.07
N ILE A 77 7.35 1.58 -5.13
CA ILE A 77 7.34 0.50 -4.15
C ILE A 77 6.90 1.05 -2.80
N GLY A 78 5.93 0.39 -2.17
CA GLY A 78 5.46 0.78 -0.85
C GLY A 78 4.80 -0.36 -0.10
N ARG A 79 4.20 -0.02 1.04
CA ARG A 79 3.39 -0.95 1.84
C ARG A 79 1.93 -0.57 1.74
N ILE A 80 1.07 -1.53 1.41
CA ILE A 80 -0.37 -1.30 1.35
C ILE A 80 -0.89 -0.87 2.72
N GLN A 81 -1.58 0.26 2.73
CA GLN A 81 -2.31 0.77 3.89
C GLN A 81 -3.81 0.47 3.74
N TYR A 82 -4.36 0.65 2.54
CA TYR A 82 -5.79 0.45 2.25
C TYR A 82 -6.00 -0.18 0.87
N PHE A 83 -7.09 -0.94 0.73
CA PHE A 83 -7.70 -1.23 -0.56
C PHE A 83 -8.68 -0.11 -0.90
N VAL A 84 -8.71 0.31 -2.16
CA VAL A 84 -9.73 1.23 -2.65
C VAL A 84 -10.86 0.37 -3.20
N GLN A 85 -11.96 0.23 -2.44
CA GLN A 85 -13.19 -0.33 -2.98
C GLN A 85 -13.84 0.74 -3.87
N ASN A 86 -14.15 0.36 -5.11
CA ASN A 86 -15.08 1.13 -5.95
C ASN A 86 -16.49 1.06 -5.36
#